data_AF-A0A927C6Y5-F1
#
_entry.id   AF-A0A927C6Y5-F1
#
_cell.length_a   1.000
_cell.length_b   1.000
_cell.length_c   1.000
_cell.angle_alpha   90.00
_cell.angle_beta   90.00
_cell.angle_gamma   90.00
#
_symmetry.space_group_name_H-M   'P 1'
#
loop_
_entity.id
_entity.type
_entity.pdbx_description
1 polymer ?
#
loop_
_entity_poly.entity_id
_entity_poly.type
_entity_poly.pdbx_seq_one_letter_code
_entity_poly.pdbx_strand_id
1 'polypeptide(L)'
;MRRLRMIEILRKVYQKNHHKFVAACYRELLNRAPDPDGLDSYVRQLHAGTSKLNVLASLMRSEEAEQLYRSGPSSTSGKRRPSAADIFRDLYTRSPDKYVQGLYEELLGRKADSPGMKSFVKQLHGGAARSEIAVHLLRSGEGMELIQSKDGIKIVQKILFDFARREYMPNVE
;
A
#
# COMPACT_ATOMS: atom_id res chain seq x y z
N MET A 1 -0.38 13.09 -18.10
CA MET A 1 -0.98 11.91 -17.42
C MET A 1 -0.71 12.00 -15.92
N ARG A 2 -1.70 11.73 -15.06
CA ARG A 2 -1.49 11.67 -13.60
C ARG A 2 -0.75 10.38 -13.22
N ARG A 3 0.23 10.46 -12.31
CA ARG A 3 0.92 9.29 -11.73
C ARG A 3 -0.09 8.44 -10.95
N LEU A 4 -0.03 7.12 -11.13
CA LEU A 4 -0.83 6.19 -10.32
C LEU A 4 -0.25 6.08 -8.91
N ARG A 5 -1.10 6.18 -7.90
CA ARG A 5 -0.74 5.94 -6.50
C ARG A 5 -0.72 4.45 -6.20
N MET A 6 0.06 4.05 -5.20
CA MET A 6 0.16 2.65 -4.78
C MET A 6 -1.21 2.02 -4.47
N ILE A 7 -2.11 2.74 -3.81
CA ILE A 7 -3.46 2.23 -3.50
C ILE A 7 -4.26 1.88 -4.75
N GLU A 8 -4.07 2.60 -5.86
CA GLU A 8 -4.76 2.34 -7.12
C GLU A 8 -4.23 1.07 -7.80
N ILE A 9 -2.93 0.78 -7.63
CA ILE A 9 -2.30 -0.46 -8.07
C ILE A 9 -2.87 -1.63 -7.24
N LEU A 10 -2.80 -1.52 -5.91
CA LEU A 10 -3.25 -2.58 -5.00
C LEU A 10 -4.74 -2.87 -5.14
N ARG A 11 -5.59 -1.85 -5.34
CA ARG A 11 -7.02 -2.03 -5.62
C ARG A 11 -7.26 -2.84 -6.90
N LYS A 12 -6.54 -2.52 -8.00
CA LYS A 12 -6.64 -3.28 -9.26
C LYS A 12 -6.18 -4.74 -9.10
N VAL A 13 -5.22 -4.99 -8.22
CA VAL A 13 -4.82 -6.36 -7.84
C VAL A 13 -5.95 -7.03 -7.06
N TYR A 14 -6.46 -6.36 -6.02
CA TYR A 14 -7.46 -6.88 -5.08
C TYR A 14 -8.76 -7.35 -5.75
N GLN A 15 -9.18 -6.67 -6.83
CA GLN A 15 -10.40 -7.02 -7.58
C GLN A 15 -10.29 -8.29 -8.44
N LYS A 16 -9.09 -8.87 -8.60
CA LYS A 16 -8.88 -10.07 -9.43
C LYS A 16 -9.39 -11.34 -8.74
N ASN A 17 -9.68 -12.39 -9.52
CA ASN A 17 -9.93 -13.73 -8.96
C ASN A 17 -8.65 -14.31 -8.30
N HIS A 18 -8.75 -15.37 -7.49
CA HIS A 18 -7.65 -15.85 -6.64
C HIS A 18 -6.33 -16.05 -7.40
N HIS A 19 -6.36 -16.79 -8.51
CA HIS A 19 -5.16 -17.06 -9.30
C HIS A 19 -4.54 -15.78 -9.91
N LYS A 20 -5.36 -14.94 -10.57
CA LYS A 20 -4.85 -13.68 -11.16
C LYS A 20 -4.44 -12.67 -10.09
N PHE A 21 -5.05 -12.72 -8.92
CA PHE A 21 -4.72 -11.91 -7.75
C PHE A 21 -3.32 -12.27 -7.25
N VAL A 22 -3.05 -13.55 -6.93
CA VAL A 22 -1.74 -13.99 -6.44
C VAL A 22 -0.65 -13.66 -7.46
N ALA A 23 -0.85 -14.02 -8.73
CA ALA A 23 0.13 -13.72 -9.78
C ALA A 23 0.38 -12.21 -9.95
N ALA A 24 -0.62 -11.36 -9.70
CA ALA A 24 -0.45 -9.92 -9.73
C ALA A 24 0.23 -9.39 -8.46
N CYS A 25 0.00 -9.97 -7.27
CA CYS A 25 0.73 -9.62 -6.06
C CYS A 25 2.24 -9.82 -6.24
N TYR A 26 2.68 -10.95 -6.79
CA TYR A 26 4.11 -11.19 -7.06
C TYR A 26 4.69 -10.14 -8.02
N ARG A 27 3.99 -9.85 -9.12
CA ARG A 27 4.47 -8.85 -10.09
C ARG A 27 4.54 -7.43 -9.52
N GLU A 28 3.55 -7.05 -8.72
CA GLU A 28 3.44 -5.69 -8.21
C GLU A 28 4.25 -5.47 -6.93
N LEU A 29 4.41 -6.48 -6.07
CA LEU A 29 5.10 -6.35 -4.78
C LEU A 29 6.54 -6.90 -4.78
N LEU A 30 6.86 -7.85 -5.66
CA LEU A 30 8.18 -8.52 -5.72
C LEU A 30 8.88 -8.32 -7.08
N ASN A 31 8.27 -7.60 -8.02
CA ASN A 31 8.81 -7.37 -9.37
C ASN A 31 9.17 -8.66 -10.14
N ARG A 32 8.51 -9.78 -9.86
CA ARG A 32 8.71 -11.06 -10.56
C ARG A 32 7.41 -11.83 -10.77
N ALA A 33 7.45 -12.86 -11.59
CA ALA A 33 6.38 -13.86 -11.64
C ALA A 33 6.47 -14.80 -10.43
N PRO A 34 5.33 -15.34 -9.93
CA PRO A 34 5.40 -16.42 -8.98
C PRO A 34 5.97 -17.67 -9.65
N ASP A 35 6.70 -18.46 -8.87
CA ASP A 35 6.93 -19.87 -9.17
C ASP A 35 5.62 -20.67 -9.05
N PRO A 36 5.50 -21.84 -9.72
CA PRO A 36 4.28 -22.64 -9.69
C PRO A 36 3.83 -23.03 -8.27
N ASP A 37 4.76 -23.46 -7.42
CA ASP A 37 4.47 -23.93 -6.06
C ASP A 37 3.95 -22.80 -5.16
N GLY A 38 4.58 -21.63 -5.20
CA GLY A 38 4.15 -20.44 -4.47
C GLY A 38 2.79 -19.93 -4.93
N LEU A 39 2.53 -19.97 -6.23
CA LEU A 39 1.20 -19.63 -6.79
C LEU A 39 0.13 -20.57 -6.25
N ASP A 40 0.33 -21.88 -6.37
CA ASP A 40 -0.63 -22.90 -5.95
C ASP A 40 -0.85 -22.92 -4.45
N SER A 41 0.21 -22.69 -3.65
CA SER A 41 0.12 -22.57 -2.19
C SER A 41 -0.82 -21.44 -1.77
N TYR A 42 -0.60 -20.21 -2.27
CA TYR A 42 -1.47 -19.08 -1.91
C TYR A 42 -2.87 -19.20 -2.49
N VAL A 43 -3.04 -19.77 -3.69
CA VAL A 43 -4.36 -20.02 -4.27
C VAL A 43 -5.16 -21.00 -3.40
N ARG A 44 -4.55 -22.11 -2.94
CA ARG A 44 -5.18 -23.04 -1.99
C ARG A 44 -5.59 -22.35 -0.69
N GLN A 45 -4.73 -21.51 -0.12
CA GLN A 45 -5.05 -20.75 1.10
C GLN A 45 -6.27 -19.83 0.89
N LEU A 46 -6.36 -19.14 -0.26
CA LEU A 46 -7.52 -18.31 -0.58
C LEU A 46 -8.80 -19.13 -0.73
N HIS A 47 -8.73 -20.34 -1.31
CA HIS A 47 -9.87 -21.26 -1.38
C HIS A 47 -10.28 -21.79 0.01
N ALA A 48 -9.33 -21.94 0.92
CA ALA A 48 -9.57 -22.32 2.31
C ALA A 48 -10.06 -21.16 3.21
N GLY A 49 -10.28 -19.96 2.66
CA GLY A 49 -10.85 -18.82 3.39
C GLY A 49 -9.83 -17.78 3.89
N THR A 50 -8.53 -17.94 3.60
CA THR A 50 -7.55 -16.88 3.87
C THR A 50 -7.93 -15.62 3.10
N SER A 51 -7.92 -14.47 3.76
CA SER A 51 -8.26 -13.21 3.11
C SER A 51 -7.17 -12.76 2.13
N LYS A 52 -7.56 -12.08 1.06
CA LYS A 52 -6.61 -11.41 0.14
C LYS A 52 -5.70 -10.42 0.86
N LEU A 53 -6.20 -9.74 1.90
CA LEU A 53 -5.38 -8.84 2.72
C LEU A 53 -4.29 -9.59 3.48
N ASN A 54 -4.56 -10.82 3.94
CA ASN A 54 -3.53 -11.65 4.56
C ASN A 54 -2.45 -12.06 3.56
N VAL A 55 -2.82 -12.41 2.33
CA VAL A 55 -1.84 -12.74 1.27
C VAL A 55 -0.98 -11.52 0.90
N LEU A 56 -1.59 -10.34 0.71
CA LEU A 56 -0.85 -9.09 0.46
C LEU A 56 0.12 -8.80 1.61
N ALA A 57 -0.36 -8.83 2.85
CA ALA A 57 0.45 -8.57 4.02
C ALA A 57 1.58 -9.60 4.21
N SER A 58 1.33 -10.87 3.89
CA SER A 58 2.34 -11.94 3.93
C SER A 58 3.48 -11.65 2.94
N LEU A 59 3.13 -11.28 1.70
CA LEU A 59 4.13 -10.94 0.69
C LEU A 59 4.87 -9.64 1.01
N MET A 60 4.19 -8.60 1.50
CA MET A 60 4.83 -7.33 1.87
C MET A 60 5.83 -7.45 3.02
N ARG A 61 5.68 -8.46 3.88
CA ARG A 61 6.56 -8.74 5.03
C ARG A 61 7.52 -9.90 4.78
N SER A 62 7.52 -10.48 3.58
CA SER A 62 8.46 -11.55 3.29
C SER A 62 9.89 -11.01 3.31
N GLU A 63 10.85 -11.88 3.61
CA GLU A 63 12.26 -11.53 3.56
C GLU A 63 12.66 -11.03 2.17
N GLU A 64 12.11 -11.66 1.12
CA GLU A 64 12.32 -11.25 -0.26
C GLU A 64 11.85 -9.80 -0.53
N ALA A 65 10.67 -9.43 -0.03
CA ALA A 65 10.17 -8.06 -0.15
C ALA A 65 11.07 -7.08 0.59
N GLU A 66 11.48 -7.42 1.82
CA GLU A 66 12.34 -6.55 2.63
C GLU A 66 13.70 -6.33 1.96
N GLN A 67 14.33 -7.39 1.43
CA GLN A 67 15.58 -7.28 0.66
C GLN A 67 15.39 -6.42 -0.59
N LEU A 68 14.32 -6.66 -1.35
CA LEU A 68 14.01 -5.89 -2.55
C LEU A 68 13.81 -4.40 -2.24
N TYR A 69 13.01 -4.07 -1.24
CA TYR A 69 12.68 -2.68 -0.91
C TYR A 69 13.89 -1.90 -0.40
N ARG A 70 14.78 -2.55 0.37
CA ARG A 70 16.04 -1.94 0.84
C ARG A 70 17.06 -1.66 -0.27
N SER A 71 16.95 -2.35 -1.41
CA SER A 71 17.86 -2.12 -2.55
C SER A 71 17.74 -0.72 -3.18
N GLY A 72 16.75 0.08 -2.77
CA GLY A 72 16.54 1.44 -3.25
C GLY A 72 16.01 1.52 -4.68
N PRO A 73 15.77 2.72 -5.24
CA PRO A 73 15.17 2.88 -6.56
C PRO A 73 15.87 2.08 -7.67
N SER A 74 15.11 1.46 -8.57
CA SER A 74 15.68 0.81 -9.76
C SER A 74 16.03 1.85 -10.82
N SER A 75 17.14 1.68 -11.54
CA SER A 75 17.54 2.55 -12.66
C SER A 75 16.66 2.39 -13.92
N THR A 76 15.68 1.50 -13.91
CA THR A 76 14.83 1.16 -15.09
C THR A 76 13.65 2.13 -15.31
N SER A 77 13.59 3.23 -14.57
CA SER A 77 12.46 4.16 -14.41
C SER A 77 11.97 4.92 -15.65
N GLY A 78 12.55 4.70 -16.83
CA GLY A 78 12.29 5.54 -18.01
C GLY A 78 11.18 5.07 -18.95
N LYS A 79 10.80 3.78 -18.96
CA LYS A 79 9.99 3.21 -20.07
C LYS A 79 8.70 2.49 -19.66
N ARG A 80 8.50 2.17 -18.37
CA ARG A 80 7.34 1.37 -17.93
C ARG A 80 6.64 2.00 -16.74
N ARG A 81 5.35 1.69 -16.56
CA ARG A 81 4.61 2.11 -15.36
C ARG A 81 5.32 1.57 -14.11
N PRO A 82 5.44 2.36 -13.03
CA PRO A 82 5.98 1.86 -11.77
C PRO A 82 5.05 0.82 -11.16
N SER A 83 5.63 -0.23 -10.59
CA SER A 83 4.93 -1.20 -9.73
C SER A 83 4.78 -0.66 -8.30
N ALA A 84 4.04 -1.36 -7.45
CA ALA A 84 4.01 -1.04 -6.01
C ALA A 84 5.40 -1.22 -5.37
N ALA A 85 6.18 -2.22 -5.80
CA ALA A 85 7.54 -2.45 -5.36
C ALA A 85 8.46 -1.28 -5.73
N ASP A 86 8.33 -0.70 -6.92
CA ASP A 86 9.13 0.46 -7.33
C ASP A 86 8.84 1.68 -6.43
N ILE A 87 7.58 1.88 -6.05
CA ILE A 87 7.18 2.93 -5.11
C ILE A 87 7.73 2.63 -3.70
N PHE A 88 7.62 1.39 -3.22
CA PHE A 88 8.20 1.00 -1.93
C PHE A 88 9.71 1.20 -1.89
N ARG A 89 10.43 0.78 -2.93
CA ARG A 89 11.89 0.96 -3.05
C ARG A 89 12.32 2.42 -2.94
N ASP A 90 11.57 3.33 -3.56
CA ASP A 90 11.82 4.76 -3.42
C ASP A 90 11.49 5.29 -2.02
N LEU A 91 10.41 4.82 -1.39
CA LEU A 91 10.04 5.26 -0.04
C LEU A 91 11.01 4.72 1.03
N TYR A 92 11.45 3.47 0.90
CA TYR A 92 12.24 2.76 1.91
C TYR A 92 13.60 3.40 2.21
N THR A 93 14.19 4.11 1.25
CA THR A 93 15.48 4.80 1.42
C THR A 93 15.34 6.19 2.03
N ARG A 94 14.12 6.70 2.19
CA ARG A 94 13.85 8.03 2.76
C ARG A 94 13.96 8.01 4.28
N SER A 95 14.17 9.18 4.90
CA SER A 95 14.09 9.34 6.36
C SER A 95 12.73 8.88 6.91
N PRO A 96 12.65 8.47 8.20
CA PRO A 96 11.40 7.95 8.78
C PRO A 96 10.19 8.88 8.60
N ASP A 97 10.36 10.20 8.75
CA ASP A 97 9.29 11.18 8.55
C ASP A 97 8.79 11.22 7.10
N LYS A 98 9.72 11.23 6.12
CA LYS A 98 9.38 11.24 4.68
C LYS A 98 8.79 9.92 4.23
N TYR A 99 9.22 8.81 4.83
CA TYR A 99 8.64 7.49 4.59
C TYR A 99 7.19 7.42 5.03
N VAL A 100 6.92 7.80 6.29
CA VAL A 100 5.55 7.79 6.82
C VAL A 100 4.66 8.73 6.02
N GLN A 101 5.11 9.96 5.73
CA GLN A 101 4.36 10.90 4.89
C GLN A 101 4.01 10.29 3.52
N GLY A 102 5.01 9.69 2.86
CA GLY A 102 4.83 9.06 1.56
C GLY A 102 3.87 7.87 1.60
N LEU A 103 3.90 7.06 2.66
CA LEU A 103 2.92 5.97 2.83
C LEU A 103 1.49 6.49 2.95
N TYR A 104 1.25 7.54 3.73
CA TYR A 104 -0.09 8.15 3.82
C TYR A 104 -0.57 8.65 2.46
N GLU A 105 0.30 9.32 1.70
CA GLU A 105 -0.05 9.84 0.38
C GLU A 105 -0.29 8.73 -0.65
N GLU A 106 0.51 7.67 -0.62
CA GLU A 106 0.44 6.56 -1.57
C GLU A 106 -0.66 5.53 -1.26
N LEU A 107 -0.90 5.24 0.02
CA LEU A 107 -1.87 4.23 0.47
C LEU A 107 -3.23 4.81 0.84
N LEU A 108 -3.27 6.00 1.45
CA LEU A 108 -4.52 6.61 1.92
C LEU A 108 -4.95 7.81 1.05
N GLY A 109 -4.02 8.36 0.27
CA GLY A 109 -4.30 9.45 -0.64
C GLY A 109 -4.40 10.83 0.00
N ARG A 110 -3.95 10.96 1.25
CA ARG A 110 -3.95 12.19 2.05
C ARG A 110 -2.60 12.36 2.76
N LYS A 111 -2.36 13.54 3.34
CA LYS A 111 -1.20 13.75 4.22
C LYS A 111 -1.43 13.07 5.58
N ALA A 112 -0.33 12.68 6.24
CA ALA A 112 -0.38 12.22 7.61
C ALA A 112 -0.82 13.34 8.54
N ASP A 113 -1.64 13.03 9.54
CA ASP A 113 -1.90 13.93 10.65
C ASP A 113 -0.74 13.90 11.67
N SER A 114 -0.62 14.97 12.46
CA SER A 114 0.47 15.12 13.42
C SER A 114 0.58 13.98 14.44
N PRO A 115 -0.53 13.46 15.04
CA PRO A 115 -0.46 12.32 15.95
C PRO A 115 0.00 11.03 15.26
N GLY A 116 -0.57 10.69 14.10
CA GLY A 116 -0.23 9.48 13.34
C GLY A 116 1.21 9.49 12.85
N MET A 117 1.70 10.63 12.36
CA MET A 117 3.09 10.83 11.98
C MET A 117 4.04 10.56 13.16
N LYS A 118 3.82 11.23 14.30
CA LYS A 118 4.68 11.08 15.49
C LYS A 118 4.70 9.64 16.01
N SER A 119 3.56 8.97 16.03
CA SER A 119 3.44 7.58 16.49
C SER A 119 4.27 6.62 15.64
N PHE A 120 4.12 6.65 14.30
CA PHE A 120 4.84 5.74 13.42
C PHE A 120 6.33 6.06 13.32
N VAL A 121 6.71 7.34 13.33
CA VAL A 121 8.14 7.72 13.36
C VAL A 121 8.80 7.21 14.64
N LYS A 122 8.13 7.28 15.80
CA LYS A 122 8.63 6.69 17.05
C LYS A 122 8.82 5.17 16.93
N GLN A 123 7.87 4.46 16.32
CA GLN A 123 7.99 3.01 16.10
C GLN A 123 9.19 2.67 15.20
N LEU A 124 9.41 3.43 14.13
CA LEU A 124 10.56 3.23 13.23
C LEU A 124 11.89 3.49 13.95
N HIS A 125 12.00 4.53 14.77
CA HIS A 125 13.19 4.74 15.62
C HIS A 125 13.38 3.63 16.65
N GLY A 126 12.30 2.99 17.09
CA GLY A 126 12.34 1.81 17.96
C GLY A 126 12.67 0.49 17.24
N GLY A 127 13.00 0.53 15.94
CA GLY A 127 13.39 -0.66 15.17
C GLY A 127 12.23 -1.42 14.54
N ALA A 128 11.01 -0.87 14.53
CA ALA A 128 9.91 -1.47 13.79
C ALA A 128 10.24 -1.60 12.30
N ALA A 129 9.90 -2.73 11.68
CA ALA A 129 10.06 -2.90 10.26
C ALA A 129 9.16 -1.92 9.49
N ARG A 130 9.69 -1.35 8.41
CA ARG A 130 8.95 -0.44 7.53
C ARG A 130 7.69 -1.09 6.95
N SER A 131 7.80 -2.36 6.57
CA SER A 131 6.69 -3.16 6.04
C SER A 131 5.52 -3.25 7.02
N GLU A 132 5.79 -3.30 8.33
CA GLU A 132 4.72 -3.31 9.36
C GLU A 132 3.92 -2.01 9.35
N ILE A 133 4.58 -0.86 9.18
CA ILE A 133 3.88 0.44 9.09
C ILE A 133 2.99 0.47 7.84
N ALA A 134 3.49 0.00 6.70
CA ALA A 134 2.72 -0.08 5.47
C ALA A 134 1.52 -1.02 5.58
N VAL A 135 1.70 -2.21 6.17
CA VAL A 135 0.61 -3.17 6.40
C VAL A 135 -0.40 -2.62 7.42
N HIS A 136 0.04 -1.94 8.47
CA HIS A 136 -0.83 -1.31 9.45
C HIS A 136 -1.76 -0.30 8.79
N LEU A 137 -1.21 0.59 7.95
CA LEU A 137 -2.01 1.56 7.20
C LEU A 137 -2.98 0.89 6.22
N LEU A 138 -2.53 -0.15 5.51
CA LEU A 138 -3.38 -0.88 4.56
C LEU A 138 -4.55 -1.60 5.25
N ARG A 139 -4.35 -2.08 6.49
CA ARG A 139 -5.36 -2.78 7.31
C ARG A 139 -6.22 -1.83 8.13
N SER A 140 -5.91 -0.53 8.16
CA SER A 140 -6.76 0.46 8.80
C SER A 140 -8.14 0.52 8.13
N GLY A 141 -9.15 1.08 8.83
CA GLY A 141 -10.49 1.24 8.26
C GLY A 141 -10.48 2.00 6.93
N GLU A 142 -9.68 3.07 6.83
CA GLU A 142 -9.51 3.85 5.61
C GLU A 142 -8.81 3.06 4.49
N GLY A 143 -7.73 2.34 4.82
CA GLY A 143 -7.02 1.49 3.86
C GLY A 143 -7.90 0.37 3.30
N MET A 144 -8.74 -0.24 4.14
CA MET A 144 -9.70 -1.26 3.74
C MET A 144 -10.80 -0.70 2.85
N GLU A 145 -11.38 0.45 3.19
CA GLU A 145 -12.38 1.13 2.36
C GLU A 145 -11.81 1.44 0.97
N LEU A 146 -10.58 1.94 0.92
CA LEU A 146 -9.89 2.30 -0.32
C LEU A 146 -9.58 1.08 -1.22
N ILE A 147 -9.02 0.01 -0.65
CA ILE A 147 -8.61 -1.15 -1.44
C ILE A 147 -9.80 -1.99 -1.94
N GLN A 148 -10.91 -1.99 -1.20
CA GLN A 148 -12.12 -2.76 -1.54
C GLN A 148 -13.05 -2.01 -2.51
N SER A 149 -12.91 -0.70 -2.60
CA SER A 149 -13.77 0.12 -3.45
C SER A 149 -13.75 -0.29 -4.92
N LYS A 150 -14.93 -0.28 -5.55
CA LYS A 150 -15.09 -0.54 -6.97
C LYS A 150 -14.99 0.73 -7.81
N ASP A 151 -15.36 1.89 -7.25
CA ASP A 151 -15.38 3.19 -7.94
C ASP A 151 -14.30 4.12 -7.38
N GLY A 152 -13.18 4.23 -8.09
CA GLY A 152 -12.03 5.01 -7.63
C GLY A 152 -12.22 6.52 -7.53
N ILE A 153 -13.34 7.05 -8.04
CA ILE A 153 -13.63 8.50 -8.11
C ILE A 153 -14.44 8.99 -6.90
N LYS A 154 -15.39 8.17 -6.38
CA LYS A 154 -16.22 8.57 -5.24
C LYS A 154 -15.44 8.72 -3.94
N ILE A 155 -14.35 7.97 -3.75
CA ILE A 155 -13.54 8.09 -2.53
C ILE A 155 -12.67 9.35 -2.54
N VAL A 156 -12.07 9.72 -3.67
CA VAL A 156 -11.35 11.00 -3.76
C VAL A 156 -12.31 12.16 -3.54
N GLN A 157 -13.53 12.08 -4.08
CA GLN A 157 -14.59 13.04 -3.80
C GLN A 157 -15.05 13.03 -2.35
N LYS A 158 -15.18 11.86 -1.70
CA LYS A 158 -15.54 11.72 -0.28
C LYS A 158 -14.44 12.25 0.65
N ILE A 159 -13.17 11.96 0.37
CA ILE A 159 -12.02 12.51 1.10
C ILE A 159 -11.96 14.04 0.93
N LEU A 160 -12.17 14.57 -0.29
CA LEU A 160 -12.29 16.01 -0.54
C LEU A 160 -13.51 16.62 0.18
N PHE A 161 -14.66 15.94 0.19
CA PHE A 161 -15.88 16.40 0.87
C PHE A 161 -15.75 16.38 2.40
N ASP A 162 -15.14 15.33 2.96
CA ASP A 162 -14.92 15.18 4.40
C ASP A 162 -13.85 16.18 4.90
N PHE A 163 -12.87 16.51 4.06
CA PHE A 163 -11.91 17.59 4.32
C PHE A 163 -12.58 18.97 4.28
N ALA A 164 -13.39 19.24 3.26
CA ALA A 164 -14.15 20.49 3.14
C ALA A 164 -15.16 20.68 4.30
N ARG A 165 -15.79 19.61 4.79
CA ARG A 165 -16.71 19.66 5.95
C ARG A 165 -16.02 19.92 7.29
N ARG A 166 -14.75 19.52 7.46
CA ARG A 166 -13.98 19.80 8.68
C ARG A 166 -13.41 21.21 8.73
N GLU A 167 -13.21 21.88 7.59
CA GLU A 167 -12.74 23.27 7.53
C GLU A 167 -13.89 24.31 7.47
N TYR A 168 -15.14 23.92 7.19
CA TYR A 168 -16.29 24.84 7.02
C TYR A 168 -17.48 24.55 7.96
N MET A 169 -17.23 24.46 9.27
CA MET A 169 -18.25 24.74 10.28
C MET A 169 -17.66 25.79 11.23
N PRO A 170 -17.79 27.10 10.96
CA PRO A 170 -17.61 28.08 12.02
C PRO A 170 -18.61 27.72 13.13
N ASN A 171 -18.14 27.69 14.38
CA ASN A 171 -18.99 27.52 15.55
C ASN A 171 -20.18 28.46 15.41
N VAL A 172 -21.36 27.90 15.20
CA VAL A 172 -22.61 28.63 15.38
C VAL A 172 -22.90 28.51 16.86
N GLU A 173 -22.93 29.66 17.52
CA GLU A 173 -23.12 29.87 18.96
C GLU A 173 -24.28 29.06 19.56
#